data_AF-A0A926ALD6-F1
#
_entry.id   AF-A0A926ALD6-F1
#
_cell.length_a   1.000
_cell.length_b   1.000
_cell.length_c   1.000
_cell.angle_alpha   90.00
_cell.angle_beta   90.00
_cell.angle_gamma   90.00
#
_symmetry.space_group_name_H-M   'P 1'
#
loop_
_entity.id
_entity.type
_entity.pdbx_description
1 polymer ?
#
loop_
_entity_poly.entity_id
_entity_poly.type
_entity_poly.pdbx_seq_one_letter_code
_entity_poly.pdbx_strand_id
1 'polypeptide(L)'
;MISKPAALGTGHAPDALQERNPPRATVPGANAPQSPELSPQELVHAPKRASWSWVGWLILIALATAAWTYRLTWLPWIAPLLPVGNTAPSKPAARVIPVATATVRQRDMALYLNGLGTATAFKTVTVRSRVEGELLKVHFTEGQMVREGDVLAEIDSRAFEVQRDQAEGQLARDEATLKVAKLTLDR
;
A
#
# COMPACT_ATOMS: atom_id res chain seq x y z
N MET A 1 38.96 33.61 63.96
CA MET A 1 39.98 32.86 63.21
C MET A 1 39.59 31.39 63.28
N ILE A 2 39.03 30.87 62.19
CA ILE A 2 39.70 29.92 61.27
C ILE A 2 39.77 28.51 61.86
N SER A 3 38.83 27.65 61.43
CA SER A 3 39.16 26.46 60.66
C SER A 3 37.89 25.82 60.09
N LYS A 4 37.88 25.68 58.76
CA LYS A 4 36.89 25.01 57.91
C LYS A 4 37.32 23.51 57.73
N PRO A 5 36.72 22.69 56.84
CA PRO A 5 36.00 21.45 57.17
C PRO A 5 36.64 20.17 56.55
N ALA A 6 36.01 19.00 56.75
CA ALA A 6 35.88 17.85 55.80
C ALA A 6 36.08 16.46 56.45
N ALA A 7 35.09 15.58 56.25
CA ALA A 7 35.19 14.13 55.94
C ALA A 7 33.76 13.55 55.97
N LEU A 8 33.15 13.24 54.81
CA LEU A 8 33.23 11.98 54.04
C LEU A 8 32.32 10.86 54.57
N GLY A 9 31.40 10.42 53.70
CA GLY A 9 30.52 9.26 53.88
C GLY A 9 29.24 9.42 53.03
N THR A 10 29.33 9.26 51.70
CA THR A 10 28.93 8.06 50.94
C THR A 10 27.45 7.67 51.08
N GLY A 11 26.69 7.88 49.99
CA GLY A 11 25.30 7.45 49.82
C GLY A 11 24.74 8.08 48.55
N HIS A 12 25.13 7.57 47.39
CA HIS A 12 24.31 6.71 46.53
C HIS A 12 23.15 7.47 45.87
N ALA A 13 23.36 7.73 44.58
CA ALA A 13 22.37 8.26 43.65
C ALA A 13 21.23 7.26 43.44
N PRO A 14 19.99 7.74 43.28
CA PRO A 14 19.08 7.14 42.32
C PRO A 14 18.96 8.07 41.11
N ASP A 15 19.60 7.64 40.01
CA ASP A 15 19.28 8.06 38.65
C ASP A 15 17.81 7.72 38.37
N ALA A 16 16.93 8.68 38.61
CA ALA A 16 15.58 8.65 38.09
C ALA A 16 15.63 9.03 36.61
N LEU A 17 15.86 8.04 35.75
CA LEU A 17 15.48 8.12 34.33
C LEU A 17 13.96 8.13 34.23
N GLN A 18 13.36 9.27 34.61
CA GLN A 18 11.97 9.60 34.38
C GLN A 18 11.78 9.79 32.87
N GLU A 19 11.37 8.72 32.22
CA GLU A 19 10.94 8.62 30.84
C GLU A 19 9.96 9.76 30.51
N ARG A 20 10.45 10.80 29.82
CA ARG A 20 9.63 11.89 29.29
C ARG A 20 8.79 11.37 28.12
N ASN A 21 7.64 10.78 28.47
CA ASN A 21 6.56 10.47 27.55
C ASN A 21 5.94 11.79 26.99
N PRO A 22 5.96 12.06 25.67
CA PRO A 22 5.34 13.26 25.12
C PRO A 22 3.80 13.12 25.05
N PRO A 23 3.03 14.23 25.13
CA PRO A 23 1.58 14.18 25.13
C PRO A 23 1.02 13.66 23.79
N ARG A 24 0.11 12.70 23.91
CA ARG A 24 -0.69 12.08 22.85
C ARG A 24 -1.55 13.15 22.17
N ALA A 25 -1.21 13.51 20.93
CA ALA A 25 -2.05 14.36 20.09
C ALA A 25 -3.32 13.61 19.71
N THR A 26 -4.47 14.07 20.20
CA THR A 26 -5.79 13.67 19.74
C THR A 26 -6.04 14.26 18.35
N VAL A 27 -6.15 13.42 17.33
CA VAL A 27 -6.56 13.80 15.97
C VAL A 27 -8.09 13.70 15.89
N PRO A 28 -8.84 14.79 15.66
CA PRO A 28 -10.29 14.73 15.44
C PRO A 28 -10.59 14.18 14.04
N GLY A 29 -11.70 13.44 13.93
CA GLY A 29 -12.10 12.70 12.74
C GLY A 29 -12.07 13.51 11.43
N ALA A 30 -11.44 12.91 10.42
CA ALA A 30 -11.57 13.32 9.03
C ALA A 30 -12.21 12.14 8.26
N ASN A 31 -13.36 12.42 7.67
CA ASN A 31 -14.10 11.55 6.76
C ASN A 31 -13.18 10.90 5.72
N ALA A 32 -13.30 9.59 5.55
CA ALA A 32 -12.71 8.85 4.44
C ALA A 32 -13.52 9.12 3.15
N PRO A 33 -12.93 9.63 2.06
CA PRO A 33 -13.55 9.53 0.75
C PRO A 33 -13.47 8.07 0.26
N GLN A 34 -14.61 7.56 -0.18
CA GLN A 34 -14.79 6.23 -0.76
C GLN A 34 -13.88 6.06 -1.99
N SER A 35 -13.19 4.93 -2.07
CA SER A 35 -12.38 4.52 -3.22
C SER A 35 -13.30 4.25 -4.43
N PRO A 36 -13.05 4.80 -5.62
CA PRO A 36 -13.77 4.41 -6.82
C PRO A 36 -13.39 2.97 -7.20
N GLU A 37 -14.39 2.12 -7.27
CA GLU A 37 -14.36 0.79 -7.86
C GLU A 37 -13.85 0.90 -9.31
N LEU A 38 -12.68 0.32 -9.61
CA LEU A 38 -12.10 0.30 -10.95
C LEU A 38 -12.87 -0.72 -11.80
N SER A 39 -13.80 -0.25 -12.63
CA SER A 39 -14.43 -1.04 -13.70
C SER A 39 -13.43 -1.28 -14.86
N PRO A 40 -13.11 -2.54 -15.22
CA PRO A 40 -12.32 -2.83 -16.41
C PRO A 40 -13.25 -3.21 -17.57
N GLN A 41 -13.89 -2.23 -18.19
CA GLN A 41 -14.53 -2.40 -19.50
C GLN A 41 -14.53 -1.06 -20.25
N GLU A 42 -14.48 -1.17 -21.57
CA GLU A 42 -14.51 -0.12 -22.60
C GLU A 42 -13.21 0.55 -23.00
N LEU A 43 -12.85 0.66 -24.28
CA LEU A 43 -13.19 -0.07 -25.51
C LEU A 43 -12.24 0.54 -26.55
N VAL A 44 -11.47 -0.31 -27.22
CA VAL A 44 -10.92 -0.03 -28.56
C VAL A 44 -12.04 0.57 -29.42
N HIS A 45 -11.80 1.69 -30.11
CA HIS A 45 -12.26 2.00 -31.48
C HIS A 45 -11.61 3.32 -31.96
N ALA A 46 -10.76 3.24 -32.99
CA ALA A 46 -10.15 4.40 -33.65
C ALA A 46 -10.92 4.76 -34.94
N PRO A 47 -11.30 6.02 -35.19
CA PRO A 47 -11.78 6.42 -36.50
C PRO A 47 -10.65 7.01 -37.37
N LYS A 48 -10.43 6.39 -38.54
CA LYS A 48 -9.65 6.94 -39.66
C LYS A 48 -10.42 8.13 -40.25
N ARG A 49 -9.86 9.34 -40.21
CA ARG A 49 -10.34 10.48 -41.01
C ARG A 49 -9.45 10.69 -42.22
N ALA A 50 -10.05 10.49 -43.39
CA ALA A 50 -9.48 10.57 -44.71
C ALA A 50 -8.87 11.95 -45.00
N SER A 51 -7.66 11.96 -45.54
CA SER A 51 -6.85 13.15 -45.77
C SER A 51 -7.29 13.90 -47.03
N TRP A 52 -8.09 14.96 -46.84
CA TRP A 52 -8.38 15.94 -47.89
C TRP A 52 -7.26 17.00 -48.05
N SER A 53 -6.21 16.90 -47.22
CA SER A 53 -5.08 17.84 -47.15
C SER A 53 -4.22 17.87 -48.42
N TRP A 54 -4.26 16.84 -49.26
CA TRP A 54 -3.41 16.76 -50.46
C TRP A 54 -3.92 17.63 -51.62
N VAL A 55 -5.24 17.83 -51.72
CA VAL A 55 -5.84 18.73 -52.73
C VAL A 55 -5.45 20.19 -52.45
N GLY A 56 -5.38 20.59 -51.17
CA GLY A 56 -4.89 21.91 -50.77
C GLY A 56 -3.42 22.15 -51.14
N TRP A 57 -2.57 21.11 -51.07
CA TRP A 57 -1.17 21.21 -51.45
C TRP A 57 -0.97 21.36 -52.96
N LEU A 58 -1.79 20.67 -53.77
CA LEU A 58 -1.77 20.80 -55.24
C LEU A 58 -2.17 22.21 -55.70
N ILE A 59 -3.18 22.82 -55.08
CA ILE A 59 -3.60 24.20 -55.41
C ILE A 59 -2.50 25.21 -55.02
N LEU A 60 -1.85 25.02 -53.87
CA LEU A 60 -0.73 25.89 -53.46
C LEU A 60 0.47 25.78 -54.39
N ILE A 61 0.81 24.59 -54.88
CA ILE A 61 1.90 24.42 -55.86
C ILE A 61 1.52 25.05 -57.21
N ALA A 62 0.28 24.88 -57.67
CA ALA A 62 -0.18 25.48 -58.92
C ALA A 62 -0.13 27.03 -58.87
N LEU A 63 -0.51 27.63 -57.73
CA LEU A 63 -0.42 29.08 -57.54
C LEU A 63 1.03 29.57 -57.39
N ALA A 64 1.88 28.82 -56.69
CA ALA A 64 3.29 29.17 -56.54
C ALA A 64 4.05 29.09 -57.87
N THR A 65 3.76 28.08 -58.69
CA THR A 65 4.37 27.92 -60.02
C THR A 65 3.91 29.01 -60.99
N ALA A 66 2.62 29.36 -61.01
CA ALA A 66 2.11 30.46 -61.83
C ALA A 66 2.70 31.84 -61.42
N ALA A 67 2.83 32.10 -60.11
CA ALA A 67 3.47 33.32 -59.61
C ALA A 67 4.96 33.37 -59.92
N TRP A 68 5.67 32.24 -59.84
CA TRP A 68 7.09 32.15 -60.19
C TRP A 68 7.31 32.41 -61.67
N THR A 69 6.50 31.81 -62.56
CA THR A 69 6.64 32.03 -64.00
C THR A 69 6.32 33.48 -64.36
N TYR A 70 5.28 34.08 -63.78
CA TYR A 70 4.91 35.47 -64.04
C TYR A 70 5.98 36.47 -63.56
N ARG A 71 6.60 36.20 -62.40
CA ARG A 71 7.69 37.00 -61.83
C ARG A 71 9.02 36.80 -62.58
N LEU A 72 9.23 35.65 -63.21
CA LEU A 72 10.46 35.37 -63.94
C LEU A 72 10.38 35.86 -65.40
N THR A 73 9.17 35.98 -65.96
CA THR A 73 8.95 36.53 -67.31
C THR A 73 8.90 38.07 -67.35
N TRP A 74 8.81 38.77 -66.21
CA TRP A 74 8.67 40.24 -66.16
C TRP A 74 9.94 41.05 -65.78
N LEU A 75 11.11 40.43 -65.58
CA LEU A 75 12.36 41.16 -65.25
C LEU A 75 13.55 40.68 -66.09
N PRO A 76 13.73 41.21 -67.31
CA PRO A 76 14.92 40.96 -68.12
C PRO A 76 16.17 41.62 -67.50
N TRP A 77 17.21 40.80 -67.29
CA TRP A 77 18.66 41.09 -67.34
C TRP A 77 19.14 42.56 -67.16
N ILE A 78 19.47 43.00 -65.95
CA ILE A 78 20.39 44.15 -65.82
C ILE A 78 21.51 43.77 -64.87
N ALA A 79 22.71 43.83 -65.44
CA ALA A 79 24.02 43.50 -64.93
C ALA A 79 24.38 44.18 -63.59
N PRO A 80 25.32 43.62 -62.82
CA PRO A 80 25.67 44.11 -61.50
C PRO A 80 26.59 45.32 -61.63
N LEU A 81 26.08 46.49 -61.25
CA LEU A 81 26.88 47.68 -60.97
C LEU A 81 26.47 48.19 -59.59
N LEU A 82 27.05 47.59 -58.56
CA LEU A 82 27.12 48.22 -57.25
C LEU A 82 28.59 48.38 -56.86
N PRO A 83 29.05 49.63 -56.65
CA PRO A 83 30.41 49.93 -56.27
C PRO A 83 30.70 49.43 -54.85
N VAL A 84 31.82 48.73 -54.69
CA VAL A 84 32.42 48.46 -53.37
C VAL A 84 32.84 49.80 -52.78
N GLY A 85 32.16 50.23 -51.72
CA GLY A 85 32.51 51.47 -51.03
C GLY A 85 31.56 51.84 -49.91
N ASN A 86 31.71 51.20 -48.75
CA ASN A 86 31.82 51.92 -47.47
C ASN A 86 32.07 50.93 -46.33
N THR A 87 33.28 50.95 -45.78
CA THR A 87 33.57 50.41 -44.46
C THR A 87 32.94 51.34 -43.42
N ALA A 88 31.70 51.04 -43.02
CA ALA A 88 31.12 51.66 -41.83
C ALA A 88 31.91 51.23 -40.58
N PRO A 89 32.17 52.14 -39.62
CA PRO A 89 32.89 51.79 -38.40
C PRO A 89 32.09 50.74 -37.61
N SER A 90 32.69 49.57 -37.41
CA SER A 90 32.09 48.46 -36.66
C SER A 90 31.82 48.91 -35.22
N LYS A 91 30.54 48.94 -34.82
CA LYS A 91 30.13 49.12 -33.42
C LYS A 91 30.79 48.02 -32.57
N PRO A 92 31.39 48.33 -31.41
CA PRO A 92 32.02 47.30 -30.59
C PRO A 92 30.98 46.25 -30.19
N ALA A 93 31.26 44.99 -30.51
CA ALA A 93 30.40 43.87 -30.21
C ALA A 93 30.22 43.79 -28.68
N ALA A 94 28.96 43.84 -28.23
CA ALA A 94 28.64 43.65 -26.82
C ALA A 94 29.16 42.29 -26.36
N ARG A 95 29.91 42.27 -25.26
CA ARG A 95 30.49 41.05 -24.68
C ARG A 95 29.35 40.16 -24.20
N VAL A 96 29.02 39.12 -24.98
CA VAL A 96 28.06 38.09 -24.60
C VAL A 96 28.69 37.19 -23.53
N ILE A 97 28.05 37.14 -22.37
CA ILE A 97 28.43 36.23 -21.28
C ILE A 97 27.61 34.96 -21.47
N PRO A 98 28.22 33.82 -21.81
CA PRO A 98 27.47 32.58 -22.01
C PRO A 98 26.89 32.09 -20.68
N VAL A 99 25.60 31.75 -20.70
CA VAL A 99 24.92 31.11 -19.58
C VAL A 99 24.33 29.79 -20.07
N ALA A 100 24.53 28.73 -19.28
CA ALA A 100 23.92 27.44 -19.54
C ALA A 100 22.47 27.45 -19.03
N THR A 101 21.53 27.03 -19.88
CA THR A 101 20.13 26.86 -19.49
C THR A 101 19.68 25.42 -19.73
N ALA A 102 18.71 24.97 -18.94
CA ALA A 102 18.07 23.67 -19.09
C ALA A 102 16.55 23.84 -19.15
N THR A 103 15.88 23.09 -20.03
CA THR A 103 14.43 23.13 -20.17
C THR A 103 13.76 22.28 -19.08
N VAL A 104 12.92 22.89 -18.24
CA VAL A 104 12.14 22.18 -17.23
C VAL A 104 10.96 21.45 -17.87
N ARG A 105 10.72 20.20 -17.46
CA ARG A 105 9.55 19.40 -17.85
C ARG A 105 8.89 18.85 -16.60
N GLN A 106 7.60 19.11 -16.44
CA GLN A 106 6.81 18.47 -15.38
C GLN A 106 6.48 17.04 -15.81
N ARG A 107 6.63 16.11 -14.88
CA ARG A 107 6.22 14.71 -15.01
C ARG A 107 5.72 14.23 -13.66
N ASP A 108 4.78 13.30 -13.70
CA ASP A 108 4.29 12.65 -12.50
C ASP A 108 5.35 11.71 -11.94
N MET A 109 5.56 11.78 -10.63
CA MET A 109 6.53 10.98 -9.91
C MET A 109 5.80 10.20 -8.82
N ALA A 110 5.98 8.88 -8.79
CA ALA A 110 5.44 8.07 -7.73
C ALA A 110 6.22 8.33 -6.43
N LEU A 111 5.53 8.80 -5.40
CA LEU A 111 6.09 8.97 -4.06
C LEU A 111 5.89 7.67 -3.28
N TYR A 112 7.00 7.00 -2.95
CA TYR A 112 6.98 5.79 -2.13
C TYR A 112 7.31 6.14 -0.69
N LEU A 113 6.41 5.81 0.24
CA LEU A 113 6.67 5.88 1.68
C LEU A 113 7.00 4.48 2.16
N ASN A 114 8.25 4.28 2.55
CA ASN A 114 8.70 3.04 3.16
C ASN A 114 8.51 3.14 4.68
N GLY A 115 7.71 2.25 5.24
CA GLY A 115 7.48 2.14 6.68
C GLY A 115 7.85 0.73 7.16
N LEU A 116 8.51 0.66 8.32
CA LEU A 116 8.72 -0.61 9.00
C LEU A 116 7.41 -1.01 9.69
N GLY A 117 6.90 -2.18 9.37
CA GLY A 117 5.73 -2.78 10.01
C GLY A 117 6.04 -4.20 10.49
N THR A 118 5.27 -4.68 11.45
CA THR A 118 5.33 -6.07 11.92
C THR A 118 4.15 -6.84 11.33
N ALA A 119 4.41 -8.06 10.86
CA ALA A 119 3.37 -8.98 10.43
C ALA A 119 2.82 -9.71 11.66
N THR A 120 1.50 -9.74 11.80
CA THR A 120 0.81 -10.54 12.82
C THR A 120 -0.03 -11.61 12.16
N ALA A 121 -0.23 -12.73 12.85
CA ALA A 121 -1.10 -13.79 12.36
C ALA A 121 -2.54 -13.25 12.26
N PHE A 122 -3.24 -13.59 11.18
CA PHE A 122 -4.65 -13.20 11.00
C PHE A 122 -5.54 -13.81 12.10
N LYS A 123 -5.21 -15.03 12.55
CA LYS A 123 -5.84 -15.72 13.68
C LYS A 123 -4.79 -16.50 14.45
N THR A 124 -4.78 -16.34 15.77
CA THR A 124 -3.97 -17.14 16.69
C THR A 124 -4.92 -17.90 17.60
N VAL A 125 -4.79 -19.23 17.64
CA VAL A 125 -5.62 -20.09 18.48
C VAL A 125 -4.71 -20.88 19.41
N THR A 126 -4.88 -20.69 20.71
CA THR A 126 -4.22 -21.51 21.72
C THR A 126 -5.13 -22.69 22.06
N VAL A 127 -4.77 -23.89 21.61
CA VAL A 127 -5.52 -25.10 21.91
C VAL A 127 -5.22 -25.53 23.34
N ARG A 128 -6.28 -25.73 24.14
CA ARG A 128 -6.21 -26.23 25.52
C ARG A 128 -7.19 -27.39 25.66
N SER A 129 -6.84 -28.36 26.48
CA SER A 129 -7.81 -29.36 26.87
C SER A 129 -8.98 -28.71 27.61
N ARG A 130 -10.20 -29.13 27.25
CA ARG A 130 -11.43 -28.76 27.99
C ARG A 130 -11.64 -29.62 29.23
N VAL A 131 -11.02 -30.80 29.27
CA VAL A 131 -11.11 -31.76 30.36
C VAL A 131 -9.77 -31.87 31.08
N GLU A 132 -9.83 -31.96 32.40
CA GLU A 132 -8.65 -32.24 33.20
C GLU A 132 -8.39 -33.75 33.17
N GLY A 133 -7.16 -34.14 32.88
CA GLY A 133 -6.78 -35.54 32.75
C GLY A 133 -5.31 -35.67 32.40
N GLU A 134 -4.80 -36.89 32.53
CA GLU A 134 -3.44 -37.22 32.13
C GLU A 134 -3.34 -37.25 30.59
N LEU A 135 -2.31 -36.59 30.06
CA LEU A 135 -2.01 -36.60 28.62
C LEU A 135 -1.41 -37.95 28.26
N LEU A 136 -2.13 -38.76 27.50
CA LEU A 136 -1.69 -40.09 27.07
C LEU A 136 -0.71 -40.00 25.91
N LYS A 137 -1.04 -39.20 24.89
CA LYS A 137 -0.27 -39.12 23.66
C LYS A 137 -0.43 -37.80 22.95
N VAL A 138 0.64 -37.36 22.31
CA VAL A 138 0.67 -36.20 21.40
C VAL A 138 0.85 -36.70 19.98
N HIS A 139 0.01 -36.23 19.06
CA HIS A 139 -0.09 -36.75 17.69
C HIS A 139 0.44 -35.78 16.62
N PHE A 140 0.99 -34.64 17.03
CA PHE A 140 1.54 -33.65 16.11
C PHE A 140 3.04 -33.47 16.32
N THR A 141 3.72 -33.08 15.24
CA THR A 141 5.13 -32.70 15.25
C THR A 141 5.23 -31.17 15.28
N GLU A 142 6.27 -30.63 15.90
CA GLU A 142 6.50 -29.18 15.91
C GLU A 142 6.60 -28.62 14.48
N GLY A 143 5.90 -27.51 14.22
CA GLY A 143 5.87 -26.87 12.90
C GLY A 143 4.99 -27.57 11.86
N GLN A 144 4.30 -28.67 12.21
CA GLN A 144 3.38 -29.35 11.31
C GLN A 144 2.13 -28.50 11.04
N MET A 145 1.69 -28.44 9.78
CA MET A 145 0.39 -27.87 9.44
C MET A 145 -0.72 -28.85 9.85
N VAL A 146 -1.62 -28.38 10.72
CA VAL A 146 -2.79 -29.12 11.20
C VAL A 146 -4.07 -28.48 10.67
N ARG A 147 -5.09 -29.30 10.44
CA ARG A 147 -6.42 -28.88 10.00
C ARG A 147 -7.43 -28.99 11.13
N GLU A 148 -8.58 -28.36 10.93
CA GLU A 148 -9.71 -28.53 11.84
C GLU A 148 -10.14 -30.00 11.88
N GLY A 149 -10.35 -30.52 13.10
CA GLY A 149 -10.73 -31.91 13.33
C GLY A 149 -9.56 -32.88 13.52
N ASP A 150 -8.31 -32.45 13.29
CA ASP A 150 -7.16 -33.30 13.53
C ASP A 150 -6.96 -33.55 15.03
N VAL A 151 -6.74 -34.81 15.40
CA VAL A 151 -6.45 -35.18 16.79
C VAL A 151 -5.03 -34.74 17.12
N LEU A 152 -4.90 -33.80 18.06
CA LEU A 152 -3.60 -33.29 18.48
C LEU A 152 -3.08 -33.98 19.73
N ALA A 153 -3.99 -34.34 20.65
CA ALA A 153 -3.66 -34.92 21.93
C ALA A 153 -4.77 -35.87 22.39
N GLU A 154 -4.38 -37.00 22.95
CA GLU A 154 -5.27 -37.96 23.61
C GLU A 154 -5.14 -37.81 25.12
N ILE A 155 -6.27 -37.75 25.81
CA ILE A 155 -6.35 -37.55 27.27
C ILE A 155 -7.12 -38.71 27.87
N ASP A 156 -6.69 -39.18 29.04
CA ASP A 156 -7.33 -40.31 29.72
C ASP A 156 -8.80 -40.00 30.06
N SER A 157 -9.71 -40.77 29.46
CA SER A 157 -11.16 -40.64 29.58
C SER A 157 -11.78 -41.48 30.69
N ARG A 158 -11.02 -42.35 31.39
CA ARG A 158 -11.61 -43.35 32.31
C ARG A 158 -12.48 -42.74 33.41
N ALA A 159 -12.05 -41.61 33.98
CA ALA A 159 -12.83 -40.91 35.00
C ALA A 159 -14.16 -40.36 34.45
N PHE A 160 -14.20 -39.97 33.17
CA PHE A 160 -15.41 -39.48 32.50
C PHE A 160 -16.31 -40.62 32.04
N GLU A 161 -15.75 -41.76 31.65
CA GLU A 161 -16.51 -42.97 31.33
C GLU A 161 -17.28 -43.47 32.55
N VAL A 162 -16.64 -43.53 33.72
CA VAL A 162 -17.31 -43.91 34.98
C VAL A 162 -18.45 -42.95 35.32
N GLN A 163 -18.26 -41.63 35.14
CA GLN A 163 -19.31 -40.63 35.37
C GLN A 163 -20.49 -40.78 34.40
N ARG A 164 -20.20 -41.06 33.12
CA ARG A 164 -21.21 -41.35 32.11
C ARG A 164 -22.02 -42.58 32.52
N ASP A 165 -21.35 -43.67 32.86
CA ASP A 165 -22.01 -44.94 33.20
C ASP A 165 -22.87 -44.79 34.47
N GLN A 166 -22.41 -44.00 35.45
CA GLN A 166 -23.20 -43.65 36.63
C GLN A 166 -24.47 -42.85 36.27
N ALA A 167 -24.36 -41.87 35.37
CA ALA A 167 -25.49 -41.07 34.90
C ALA A 167 -26.49 -41.92 34.11
N GLU A 168 -26.02 -42.82 33.24
CA GLU A 168 -26.85 -43.78 32.52
C GLU A 168 -27.57 -44.74 33.47
N GLY A 169 -26.87 -45.24 34.50
CA GLY A 169 -27.48 -46.07 35.54
C GLY A 169 -28.50 -45.32 36.40
N GLN A 170 -28.35 -44.01 36.59
CA GLN A 170 -29.36 -43.17 37.25
C GLN A 170 -30.59 -42.99 36.34
N LEU A 171 -30.37 -42.67 35.05
CA LEU A 171 -31.43 -42.54 34.07
C LEU A 171 -32.28 -43.81 33.98
N ALA A 172 -31.65 -44.99 33.88
CA ALA A 172 -32.36 -46.27 33.81
C ALA A 172 -33.23 -46.54 35.05
N ARG A 173 -32.74 -46.16 36.25
CA ARG A 173 -33.51 -46.27 37.51
C ARG A 173 -34.69 -45.31 37.52
N ASP A 174 -34.49 -44.08 37.06
CA ASP A 174 -35.53 -43.07 37.00
C ASP A 174 -36.62 -43.45 35.99
N GLU A 175 -36.24 -43.99 34.83
CA GLU A 175 -37.17 -44.55 33.84
C GLU A 175 -37.99 -45.71 34.38
N ALA A 176 -37.35 -46.63 35.11
CA ALA A 176 -38.04 -47.74 35.77
C ALA A 176 -39.04 -47.22 36.82
N THR A 177 -38.64 -46.22 37.61
CA THR A 177 -39.49 -45.60 38.64
C THR A 177 -40.68 -44.90 38.01
N LEU A 178 -40.46 -44.15 36.94
CA LEU A 178 -41.50 -43.48 36.15
C LEU A 178 -42.48 -44.50 35.55
N LYS A 179 -41.97 -45.62 35.00
CA LYS A 179 -42.81 -46.68 34.45
C LYS A 179 -43.70 -47.32 35.52
N VAL A 180 -43.16 -47.59 36.70
CA VAL A 180 -43.94 -48.10 37.84
C VAL A 180 -44.99 -47.09 38.30
N ALA A 181 -44.65 -45.81 38.38
CA ALA A 181 -45.58 -44.74 38.75
C ALA A 181 -46.76 -44.65 37.75
N LYS A 182 -46.48 -44.73 36.45
CA LYS A 182 -47.53 -44.76 35.39
C LYS A 182 -48.46 -45.96 35.54
N LEU A 183 -47.92 -47.16 35.72
CA LEU A 183 -48.70 -48.39 35.92
C LEU A 183 -49.56 -48.36 37.21
N THR A 184 -49.20 -47.53 38.18
CA THR A 184 -49.96 -47.35 39.41
C THR A 184 -51.10 -46.34 39.23
N LEU A 185 -50.93 -45.32 38.38
CA LEU A 185 -51.98 -44.34 38.06
C LEU A 185 -53.09 -44.94 37.19
N ASP A 186 -52.75 -45.83 36.25
CA ASP A 186 -53.70 -46.44 35.32
C ASP A 186 -54.61 -47.51 35.98
N ARG A 187 -54.36 -47.86 37.25
CA ARG A 187 -55.15 -48.81 38.04
C ARG A 187 -56.24 -48.12 38.84
#